data_AF-A0A1G4Y7M2-F1
#
_entry.id   AF-A0A1G4Y7M2-F1
#
_cell.length_a   1.000
_cell.length_b   1.000
_cell.length_c   1.000
_cell.angle_alpha   90.00
_cell.angle_beta   90.00
_cell.angle_gamma   90.00
#
_symmetry.space_group_name_H-M   'P 1'
#
loop_
_entity.id
_entity.type
_entity.pdbx_description
1 polymer ?
#
loop_
_entity_poly.entity_id
_entity_poly.type
_entity_poly.pdbx_seq_one_letter_code
_entity_poly.pdbx_strand_id
1 'polypeptide(L)'
;MIRGLSFALQLPSVTRVSATTQVGAAARAANSNNAVANNNTSAKVMFGSQTSEISAVYSLSPKKMSTSVAQHSNPIIEGLMQSAVGGASVSSMAGLGSALLDNLKENRGDFTQALTGVRTELGASAGANKSAVTLSIATKSGSTVHLTMTQQDNGIAVEVKTEGEALNDDDAAAVANLGNALSKALSGLGQQPPKLDIAGLTNFDSNRLKSIDLKTDIRNGDDSLQSLNFHADDKARSVAYQDGDYSLKMSSDMSKPALSGSYGQQQLALKAYDDKFDKARIAGNGDRGQMEAMKSVFRALNTTRDAESANVTAGQNFTLNTNGVSQLSGLNDFSLSLVQTEKSPNPLHEEEKDRFAYTASQSSEEQTRDDGSKTVKQTTRSHLSAAWHEAIDPSIPLALNKMKSSQNYFYHLVENDEENTTTLNYNGRGQLASVGHNEQVNNRSTVQKYVLGKLVDQTVTPEKYANSNVRSLLGSV
;
A
#
# COMPACT_ATOMS: atom_id res chain seq x y z
N MET A 1 -2.23 3.97 23.56
CA MET A 1 -3.45 3.80 22.75
C MET A 1 -3.44 4.81 21.62
N ILE A 2 -3.84 4.41 20.41
CA ILE A 2 -3.92 5.29 19.24
C ILE A 2 -5.14 6.18 19.44
N ARG A 3 -4.96 7.50 19.41
CA ARG A 3 -6.07 8.48 19.49
C ARG A 3 -6.29 9.10 18.12
N GLY A 4 -7.55 9.36 17.79
CA GLY A 4 -8.01 9.53 16.43
C GLY A 4 -7.46 10.72 15.64
N LEU A 5 -7.61 10.60 14.31
CA LEU A 5 -7.31 11.65 13.35
C LEU A 5 -8.47 12.65 13.30
N SER A 6 -8.33 13.76 14.01
CA SER A 6 -9.18 14.93 13.79
C SER A 6 -8.43 15.92 12.90
N PHE A 7 -8.80 16.01 11.62
CA PHE A 7 -8.27 17.04 10.71
C PHE A 7 -8.80 18.45 11.05
N ALA A 8 -9.77 18.54 11.96
CA ALA A 8 -10.31 19.78 12.50
C ALA A 8 -9.39 20.42 13.55
N LEU A 9 -8.18 20.85 13.16
CA LEU A 9 -7.35 21.71 14.00
C LEU A 9 -6.76 22.85 13.17
N GLN A 10 -7.49 23.96 13.08
CA GLN A 10 -7.03 25.36 13.29
C GLN A 10 -8.02 26.37 12.70
N LEU A 11 -9.09 26.70 13.44
CA LEU A 11 -9.73 28.01 13.35
C LEU A 11 -9.96 28.55 14.78
N PRO A 12 -9.82 29.87 15.00
CA PRO A 12 -9.87 30.46 16.34
C PRO A 12 -11.22 30.21 17.02
N SER A 13 -11.16 30.09 18.34
CA SER A 13 -12.27 29.76 19.22
C SER A 13 -13.44 30.74 19.06
N VAL A 14 -14.60 30.26 18.60
CA VAL A 14 -15.87 30.95 18.81
C VAL A 14 -16.91 29.92 19.25
N THR A 15 -17.32 30.10 20.51
CA THR A 15 -18.44 29.51 21.25
C THR A 15 -18.71 28.01 21.05
N ARG A 16 -18.17 27.20 21.99
CA ARG A 16 -18.60 25.82 22.23
C ARG A 16 -20.02 25.82 22.78
N VAL A 17 -20.94 25.10 22.16
CA VAL A 17 -22.17 24.66 22.82
C VAL A 17 -21.97 23.18 23.15
N SER A 18 -21.58 22.90 24.39
CA SER A 18 -21.56 21.55 24.94
C SER A 18 -22.97 21.18 25.36
N ALA A 19 -23.63 20.29 24.63
CA ALA A 19 -24.83 19.62 25.11
C ALA A 19 -24.41 18.28 25.71
N THR A 20 -24.18 18.25 27.02
CA THR A 20 -23.99 17.01 27.78
C THR A 20 -25.36 16.39 28.01
N THR A 21 -25.85 15.59 27.06
CA THR A 21 -27.08 14.82 27.28
C THR A 21 -26.72 13.47 27.88
N GLN A 22 -26.75 13.38 29.21
CA GLN A 22 -26.91 12.10 29.91
C GLN A 22 -28.29 11.55 29.54
N VAL A 23 -28.34 10.48 28.73
CA VAL A 23 -29.57 9.72 28.53
C VAL A 23 -29.43 8.38 29.24
N GLY A 24 -30.35 8.19 30.19
CA GLY A 24 -30.41 7.05 31.10
C GLY A 24 -30.59 5.70 30.40
N ALA A 25 -30.19 4.68 31.15
CA ALA A 25 -30.28 3.27 30.80
C ALA A 25 -31.71 2.86 30.40
N ALA A 26 -31.82 2.26 29.22
CA ALA A 26 -32.87 1.32 28.90
C ALA A 26 -32.23 0.12 28.18
N ALA A 27 -32.28 -1.03 28.84
CA ALA A 27 -31.78 -2.30 28.34
C ALA A 27 -32.43 -2.65 26.99
N ARG A 28 -31.59 -2.94 25.99
CA ARG A 28 -32.01 -3.72 24.82
C ARG A 28 -31.03 -4.86 24.60
N ALA A 29 -31.62 -6.03 24.43
CA ALA A 29 -31.03 -7.34 24.41
C ALA A 29 -29.79 -7.42 23.52
N ALA A 30 -28.76 -8.06 24.06
CA ALA A 30 -27.60 -8.54 23.33
C ALA A 30 -28.08 -9.55 22.28
N ASN A 31 -27.96 -9.18 21.01
CA ASN A 31 -27.88 -10.15 19.92
C ASN A 31 -26.50 -9.98 19.29
N SER A 32 -25.57 -10.77 19.80
CA SER A 32 -24.23 -10.98 19.25
C SER A 32 -24.36 -11.73 17.93
N ASN A 33 -24.55 -10.99 16.84
CA ASN A 33 -24.28 -11.49 15.50
C ASN A 33 -22.97 -10.86 15.02
N ASN A 34 -21.96 -11.72 14.85
CA ASN A 34 -20.73 -11.47 14.12
C ASN A 34 -21.05 -10.78 12.79
N ALA A 35 -20.90 -9.46 12.74
CA ALA A 35 -20.91 -8.70 11.51
C ALA A 35 -19.50 -8.78 10.94
N VAL A 36 -19.29 -9.76 10.05
CA VAL A 36 -18.21 -9.74 9.08
C VAL A 36 -18.29 -8.40 8.35
N ALA A 37 -17.25 -7.59 8.48
CA ALA A 37 -17.16 -6.27 7.85
C ALA A 37 -17.48 -6.39 6.36
N ASN A 38 -18.53 -5.69 5.94
CA ASN A 38 -19.00 -5.67 4.56
C ASN A 38 -18.01 -4.84 3.73
N ASN A 39 -16.96 -5.50 3.22
CA ASN A 39 -15.84 -4.94 2.44
C ASN A 39 -16.22 -4.54 1.00
N ASN A 40 -17.34 -3.86 0.78
CA ASN A 40 -17.88 -3.63 -0.57
C ASN A 40 -17.37 -2.38 -1.29
N THR A 41 -16.13 -1.94 -1.03
CA THR A 41 -15.43 -0.96 -1.89
C THR A 41 -13.99 -1.32 -2.22
N SER A 42 -13.52 -2.52 -1.85
CA SER A 42 -12.15 -2.93 -2.20
C SER A 42 -12.15 -3.69 -3.53
N ALA A 43 -11.58 -3.08 -4.57
CA ALA A 43 -11.05 -3.83 -5.70
C ALA A 43 -10.23 -5.01 -5.14
N LYS A 44 -10.50 -6.24 -5.59
CA LYS A 44 -9.83 -7.44 -5.09
C LYS A 44 -8.35 -7.39 -5.51
N VAL A 45 -7.49 -6.80 -4.69
CA VAL A 45 -6.05 -6.73 -4.97
C VAL A 45 -5.43 -8.12 -4.77
N MET A 46 -4.94 -8.68 -5.87
CA MET A 46 -4.31 -10.00 -5.93
C MET A 46 -2.79 -9.87 -5.85
N PHE A 47 -2.13 -10.81 -5.16
CA PHE A 47 -0.66 -10.85 -5.11
C PHE A 47 -0.10 -11.21 -6.50
N GLY A 48 1.11 -10.73 -6.81
CA GLY A 48 1.73 -10.91 -8.13
C GLY A 48 1.85 -12.37 -8.53
N SER A 49 2.29 -13.22 -7.59
CA SER A 49 2.45 -14.68 -7.74
C SER A 49 1.16 -15.43 -8.12
N GLN A 50 -0.01 -14.82 -7.91
CA GLN A 50 -1.32 -15.39 -8.19
C GLN A 50 -1.85 -15.00 -9.58
N THR A 51 -1.05 -14.28 -10.38
CA THR A 51 -1.45 -13.85 -11.73
C THR A 51 -0.98 -14.85 -12.79
N SER A 52 -1.83 -15.11 -13.79
CA SER A 52 -1.50 -15.97 -14.93
C SER A 52 -0.37 -15.39 -15.78
N GLU A 53 -0.31 -14.06 -15.89
CA GLU A 53 0.73 -13.34 -16.63
C GLU A 53 2.14 -13.61 -16.08
N ILE A 54 2.37 -13.47 -14.77
CA ILE A 54 3.71 -13.73 -14.19
C ILE A 54 4.09 -15.21 -14.28
N SER A 55 3.10 -16.10 -14.21
CA SER A 55 3.31 -17.55 -14.38
C SER A 55 3.72 -17.89 -15.81
N ALA A 56 3.15 -17.20 -16.80
CA ALA A 56 3.50 -17.37 -18.22
C ALA A 56 4.94 -16.92 -18.51
N VAL A 57 5.49 -15.95 -17.77
CA VAL A 57 6.87 -15.47 -17.96
C VAL A 57 7.89 -16.58 -17.71
N TYR A 58 7.67 -17.45 -16.73
CA TYR A 58 8.56 -18.59 -16.50
C TYR A 58 8.53 -19.63 -17.62
N SER A 59 7.50 -19.63 -18.48
CA SER A 59 7.48 -20.48 -19.67
C SER A 59 8.44 -20.00 -20.77
N LEU A 60 8.88 -18.73 -20.72
CA LEU A 60 9.88 -18.13 -21.61
C LEU A 60 11.29 -18.57 -21.21
N SER A 61 11.64 -19.83 -21.45
CA SER A 61 12.98 -20.31 -21.09
C SER A 61 14.06 -19.69 -22.01
N PRO A 62 15.14 -19.09 -21.47
CA PRO A 62 16.24 -18.51 -22.24
C PRO A 62 16.82 -19.42 -23.33
N LYS A 63 16.93 -20.72 -23.04
CA LYS A 63 17.40 -21.73 -24.00
C LYS A 63 16.50 -21.86 -25.24
N LYS A 64 15.17 -21.76 -25.09
CA LYS A 64 14.22 -21.84 -26.22
C LYS A 64 14.27 -20.57 -27.06
N MET A 65 14.27 -19.39 -26.43
CA MET A 65 14.35 -18.10 -27.12
C MET A 65 15.64 -17.92 -27.93
N SER A 66 16.78 -18.40 -27.39
CA SER A 66 18.08 -18.34 -28.08
C SER A 66 18.12 -19.17 -29.37
N THR A 67 17.21 -20.13 -29.53
CA THR A 67 17.15 -21.02 -30.71
C THR A 67 16.13 -20.60 -31.77
N SER A 68 15.24 -19.63 -31.48
CA SER A 68 14.02 -19.40 -32.28
C SER A 68 13.87 -18.00 -32.87
N VAL A 69 14.70 -17.02 -32.50
CA VAL A 69 14.49 -15.60 -32.87
C VAL A 69 15.77 -14.96 -33.42
N ALA A 70 15.65 -14.08 -34.41
CA ALA A 70 16.73 -13.20 -34.84
C ALA A 70 17.12 -12.29 -33.67
N GLN A 71 18.28 -12.54 -33.06
CA GLN A 71 18.76 -11.77 -31.93
C GLN A 71 19.14 -10.37 -32.41
N HIS A 72 18.47 -9.35 -31.86
CA HIS A 72 18.92 -7.98 -32.01
C HIS A 72 20.06 -7.75 -31.00
N SER A 73 21.24 -7.37 -31.48
CA SER A 73 22.40 -7.12 -30.61
C SER A 73 22.44 -5.65 -30.22
N ASN A 74 22.25 -5.36 -28.93
CA ASN A 74 22.58 -4.08 -28.34
C ASN A 74 23.66 -4.33 -27.27
N PRO A 75 24.89 -3.80 -27.42
CA PRO A 75 26.01 -4.14 -26.54
C PRO A 75 25.81 -3.69 -25.09
N ILE A 76 25.03 -2.61 -24.86
CA ILE A 76 24.69 -2.13 -23.52
C ILE A 76 23.73 -3.11 -22.85
N ILE A 77 22.67 -3.52 -23.56
CA ILE A 77 21.69 -4.50 -23.06
C ILE A 77 22.38 -5.85 -22.80
N GLU A 78 23.27 -6.29 -23.67
CA GLU A 78 24.03 -7.53 -23.49
C GLU A 78 24.93 -7.50 -22.25
N GLY A 79 25.68 -6.40 -22.03
CA GLY A 79 26.52 -6.24 -20.83
C GLY A 79 25.70 -6.21 -19.52
N LEU A 80 24.51 -5.61 -19.55
CA LEU A 80 23.57 -5.61 -18.43
C LEU A 80 22.98 -7.00 -18.19
N MET A 81 22.66 -7.76 -19.25
CA MET A 81 22.22 -9.15 -19.15
C MET A 81 23.32 -10.02 -18.51
N GLN A 82 24.58 -9.89 -18.94
CA GLN A 82 25.71 -10.61 -18.34
C GLN A 82 25.85 -10.32 -16.85
N SER A 83 25.67 -9.06 -16.45
CA SER A 83 25.69 -8.66 -15.03
C SER A 83 24.50 -9.25 -14.24
N ALA A 84 23.32 -9.30 -14.86
CA ALA A 84 22.09 -9.80 -14.23
C ALA A 84 22.08 -11.32 -14.02
N VAL A 85 22.71 -12.11 -14.92
CA VAL A 85 22.79 -13.59 -14.84
C VAL A 85 23.39 -14.08 -13.52
N GLY A 86 24.30 -13.31 -12.91
CA GLY A 86 24.93 -13.63 -11.62
C GLY A 86 24.08 -13.27 -10.40
N GLY A 87 22.99 -12.53 -10.55
CA GLY A 87 22.12 -12.10 -9.45
C GLY A 87 21.16 -13.19 -8.97
N ALA A 88 20.57 -13.03 -7.79
CA ALA A 88 19.55 -13.95 -7.25
C ALA A 88 18.22 -13.23 -6.90
N SER A 89 18.00 -12.05 -7.47
CA SER A 89 16.89 -11.13 -7.14
C SER A 89 16.54 -10.27 -8.35
N VAL A 90 15.30 -9.78 -8.41
CA VAL A 90 14.84 -8.82 -9.43
C VAL A 90 15.64 -7.51 -9.48
N SER A 91 16.35 -7.18 -8.40
CA SER A 91 17.25 -6.02 -8.35
C SER A 91 18.41 -6.10 -9.36
N SER A 92 18.87 -7.31 -9.73
CA SER A 92 19.91 -7.50 -10.74
C SER A 92 19.44 -7.04 -12.14
N MET A 93 18.13 -6.99 -12.36
CA MET A 93 17.50 -6.58 -13.62
C MET A 93 17.12 -5.09 -13.67
N ALA A 94 17.40 -4.32 -12.62
CA ALA A 94 16.99 -2.91 -12.52
C ALA A 94 17.57 -2.04 -13.65
N GLY A 95 18.88 -2.14 -13.90
CA GLY A 95 19.53 -1.41 -14.99
C GLY A 95 19.08 -1.89 -16.37
N LEU A 96 18.83 -3.19 -16.51
CA LEU A 96 18.37 -3.82 -17.75
C LEU A 96 16.99 -3.30 -18.17
N GLY A 97 16.03 -3.26 -17.23
CA GLY A 97 14.70 -2.71 -17.51
C GLY A 97 14.75 -1.24 -17.97
N SER A 98 15.58 -0.41 -17.33
CA SER A 98 15.75 0.98 -17.74
C SER A 98 16.33 1.12 -19.14
N ALA A 99 17.34 0.31 -19.50
CA ALA A 99 17.97 0.35 -20.82
C ALA A 99 17.02 -0.13 -21.92
N LEU A 100 16.18 -1.14 -21.63
CA LEU A 100 15.17 -1.64 -22.57
C LEU A 100 14.11 -0.59 -22.89
N LEU A 101 13.62 0.15 -21.88
CA LEU A 101 12.67 1.23 -22.10
C LEU A 101 13.31 2.43 -22.81
N ASP A 102 14.56 2.76 -22.51
CA ASP A 102 15.27 3.87 -23.16
C ASP A 102 15.57 3.57 -24.65
N ASN A 103 15.85 2.31 -24.98
CA ASN A 103 16.07 1.86 -26.37
C ASN A 103 14.86 2.13 -27.29
N LEU A 104 13.64 2.26 -26.75
CA LEU A 104 12.44 2.60 -27.53
C LEU A 104 12.50 4.00 -28.16
N LYS A 105 13.35 4.91 -27.67
CA LYS A 105 13.56 6.21 -28.32
C LYS A 105 14.14 6.06 -29.73
N GLU A 106 15.03 5.10 -29.90
CA GLU A 106 15.76 4.85 -31.15
C GLU A 106 15.16 3.67 -31.94
N ASN A 107 14.73 2.61 -31.25
CA ASN A 107 14.26 1.36 -31.83
C ASN A 107 12.89 0.97 -31.28
N ARG A 108 11.83 1.24 -32.04
CA ARG A 108 10.42 1.04 -31.63
C ARG A 108 9.83 -0.33 -31.98
N GLY A 109 10.61 -1.15 -32.68
CA GLY A 109 10.19 -2.50 -33.02
C GLY A 109 10.27 -3.43 -31.82
N ASP A 110 9.67 -4.61 -31.98
CA ASP A 110 9.79 -5.67 -31.00
C ASP A 110 11.27 -6.06 -30.81
N PHE A 111 11.64 -6.28 -29.55
CA PHE A 111 13.00 -6.65 -29.17
C PHE A 111 12.97 -7.94 -28.38
N THR A 112 13.81 -8.90 -28.74
CA THR A 112 13.97 -10.15 -27.98
C THR A 112 15.44 -10.51 -27.93
N GLN A 113 15.94 -10.76 -26.72
CA GLN A 113 17.31 -11.23 -26.52
C GLN A 113 17.33 -12.25 -25.39
N ALA A 114 18.16 -13.28 -25.55
CA ALA A 114 18.39 -14.29 -24.53
C ALA A 114 19.90 -14.56 -24.43
N LEU A 115 20.37 -14.71 -23.20
CA LEU A 115 21.76 -15.03 -22.89
C LEU A 115 21.76 -16.30 -22.04
N THR A 116 22.37 -17.37 -22.57
CA THR A 116 22.53 -18.63 -21.86
C THR A 116 23.93 -18.75 -21.27
N GLY A 117 24.02 -19.12 -19.99
CA GLY A 117 25.23 -19.67 -19.37
C GLY A 117 26.47 -18.77 -19.30
N VAL A 118 26.67 -18.11 -18.16
CA VAL A 118 28.01 -17.94 -17.56
C VAL A 118 27.92 -18.41 -16.11
N ARG A 119 27.67 -19.70 -15.90
CA ARG A 119 27.96 -20.37 -14.62
C ARG A 119 29.19 -21.22 -14.83
N THR A 120 30.36 -20.63 -14.58
CA THR A 120 31.59 -21.39 -14.41
C THR A 120 31.40 -22.38 -13.25
N GLU A 121 32.04 -23.53 -13.37
CA GLU A 121 31.95 -24.71 -12.50
C GLU A 121 32.45 -24.50 -11.05
N LEU A 122 32.33 -23.29 -10.50
CA LEU A 122 32.68 -22.98 -9.12
C LEU A 122 31.41 -22.68 -8.32
N GLY A 123 30.76 -23.75 -7.89
CA GLY A 123 29.68 -23.72 -6.91
C GLY A 123 28.30 -23.96 -7.52
N ALA A 124 27.97 -25.23 -7.76
CA ALA A 124 26.58 -25.68 -7.70
C ALA A 124 26.07 -25.51 -6.26
N SER A 125 25.80 -24.27 -5.84
CA SER A 125 25.01 -24.02 -4.63
C SER A 125 23.56 -24.34 -4.97
N ALA A 126 23.01 -25.30 -4.24
CA ALA A 126 21.62 -25.73 -4.31
C ALA A 126 20.62 -24.56 -4.41
N GLY A 127 19.67 -24.64 -5.35
CA GLY A 127 18.49 -23.78 -5.44
C GLY A 127 18.76 -22.32 -5.83
N ALA A 128 19.04 -22.06 -7.11
CA ALA A 128 19.09 -20.67 -7.59
C ALA A 128 17.68 -20.11 -7.71
N ASN A 129 17.42 -18.97 -7.05
CA ASN A 129 16.14 -18.29 -7.18
C ASN A 129 15.88 -17.91 -8.65
N LYS A 130 14.69 -18.24 -9.14
CA LYS A 130 14.20 -17.77 -10.43
C LYS A 130 13.51 -16.43 -10.23
N SER A 131 13.66 -15.52 -11.18
CA SER A 131 13.07 -14.18 -11.11
C SER A 131 12.29 -13.86 -12.37
N ALA A 132 11.17 -13.18 -12.23
CA ALA A 132 10.34 -12.71 -13.32
C ALA A 132 9.89 -11.26 -13.07
N VAL A 133 9.90 -10.46 -14.13
CA VAL A 133 9.40 -9.09 -14.15
C VAL A 133 8.56 -8.90 -15.40
N THR A 134 7.36 -8.33 -15.25
CA THR A 134 6.53 -7.85 -16.36
C THR A 134 6.12 -6.42 -16.10
N LEU A 135 6.23 -5.59 -17.13
CA LEU A 135 5.75 -4.22 -17.11
C LEU A 135 4.91 -4.01 -18.37
N SER A 136 3.66 -3.62 -18.19
CA SER A 136 2.76 -3.23 -19.28
C SER A 136 2.46 -1.73 -19.14
N ILE A 137 2.62 -0.99 -20.23
CA ILE A 137 2.38 0.46 -20.26
C ILE A 137 1.42 0.75 -21.40
N ALA A 138 0.19 1.16 -21.07
CA ALA A 138 -0.77 1.62 -22.07
C ALA A 138 -0.59 3.12 -22.28
N THR A 139 -0.52 3.55 -23.53
CA THR A 139 -0.45 4.96 -23.93
C THR A 139 -1.86 5.51 -24.21
N LYS A 140 -2.01 6.83 -24.22
CA LYS A 140 -3.27 7.49 -24.62
C LYS A 140 -3.49 7.48 -26.13
N SER A 141 -2.45 7.31 -26.93
CA SER A 141 -2.56 7.18 -28.39
C SER A 141 -3.13 5.82 -28.82
N GLY A 142 -3.02 4.79 -27.98
CA GLY A 142 -3.59 3.45 -28.23
C GLY A 142 -2.56 2.32 -28.33
N SER A 143 -1.26 2.62 -28.26
CA SER A 143 -0.20 1.61 -28.16
C SER A 143 -0.08 1.05 -26.74
N THR A 144 0.28 -0.22 -26.61
CA THR A 144 0.66 -0.85 -25.33
C THR A 144 2.04 -1.48 -25.45
N VAL A 145 2.97 -1.07 -24.58
CA VAL A 145 4.33 -1.63 -24.51
C VAL A 145 4.37 -2.69 -23.41
N HIS A 146 4.79 -3.90 -23.75
CA HIS A 146 5.01 -5.01 -22.84
C HIS A 146 6.50 -5.30 -22.72
N LEU A 147 7.06 -5.09 -21.53
CA LEU A 147 8.41 -5.50 -21.16
C LEU A 147 8.32 -6.75 -20.29
N THR A 148 9.02 -7.81 -20.69
CA THR A 148 9.18 -9.04 -19.91
C THR A 148 10.66 -9.33 -19.70
N MET A 149 11.06 -9.64 -18.46
CA MET A 149 12.39 -10.11 -18.13
C MET A 149 12.28 -11.36 -17.25
N THR A 150 13.04 -12.39 -17.57
CA THR A 150 13.08 -13.63 -16.78
C THR A 150 14.51 -14.12 -16.61
N GLN A 151 14.82 -14.50 -15.37
CA GLN A 151 16.06 -15.16 -15.01
C GLN A 151 15.73 -16.54 -14.49
N GLN A 152 16.34 -17.55 -15.12
CA GLN A 152 16.14 -18.96 -14.80
C GLN A 152 17.50 -19.69 -14.70
N ASP A 153 17.47 -20.97 -14.37
CA ASP A 153 18.67 -21.81 -14.19
C ASP A 153 19.63 -21.80 -15.39
N ASN A 154 19.11 -21.58 -16.58
CA ASN A 154 19.83 -21.64 -17.85
C ASN A 154 20.19 -20.26 -18.43
N GLY A 155 19.92 -19.16 -17.73
CA GLY A 155 20.31 -17.81 -18.15
C GLY A 155 19.23 -16.75 -17.93
N ILE A 156 19.33 -15.67 -18.70
CA ILE A 156 18.38 -14.55 -18.67
C ILE A 156 17.79 -14.33 -20.07
N ALA A 157 16.52 -13.97 -20.13
CA ALA A 157 15.84 -13.59 -21.36
C ALA A 157 15.02 -12.32 -21.14
N VAL A 158 14.96 -11.50 -22.18
CA VAL A 158 14.20 -10.26 -22.22
C VAL A 158 13.40 -10.16 -23.50
N GLU A 159 12.22 -9.56 -23.39
CA GLU A 159 11.32 -9.29 -24.49
C GLU A 159 10.68 -7.92 -24.29
N VAL A 160 10.66 -7.10 -25.34
CA VAL A 160 9.85 -5.89 -25.45
C VAL A 160 8.95 -6.07 -26.67
N LYS A 161 7.64 -5.94 -26.48
CA LYS A 161 6.64 -6.01 -27.55
C LYS A 161 5.78 -4.76 -27.53
N THR A 162 5.43 -4.26 -28.70
CA THR A 162 4.45 -3.16 -28.83
C THR A 162 3.20 -3.65 -29.53
N GLU A 163 2.07 -3.59 -28.85
CA GLU A 163 0.75 -3.90 -29.39
C GLU A 163 -0.02 -2.62 -29.74
N GLY A 164 -0.94 -2.71 -30.70
CA GLY A 164 -1.78 -1.59 -31.13
C GLY A 164 -1.11 -0.73 -32.20
N GLU A 165 -1.26 0.59 -32.09
CA GLU A 165 -0.66 1.53 -33.02
C GLU A 165 0.86 1.61 -32.83
N ALA A 166 1.58 2.08 -33.86
CA ALA A 166 3.02 2.29 -33.74
C ALA A 166 3.31 3.39 -32.70
N LEU A 167 4.26 3.12 -31.81
CA LEU A 167 4.66 4.07 -30.76
C LEU A 167 5.19 5.35 -31.42
N ASN A 168 4.58 6.50 -31.14
CA ASN A 168 5.05 7.79 -31.62
C ASN A 168 6.19 8.35 -30.74
N ASP A 169 6.79 9.46 -31.16
CA ASP A 169 7.98 10.04 -30.52
C ASP A 169 7.70 10.47 -29.07
N ASP A 170 6.55 11.10 -28.85
CA ASP A 170 6.12 11.58 -27.54
C ASP A 170 5.86 10.41 -26.58
N ASP A 171 5.20 9.35 -27.06
CA ASP A 171 4.90 8.18 -26.26
C ASP A 171 6.16 7.36 -25.96
N ALA A 172 7.07 7.23 -26.93
CA ALA A 172 8.37 6.59 -26.71
C ALA A 172 9.19 7.34 -25.64
N ALA A 173 9.19 8.68 -25.68
CA ALA A 173 9.83 9.48 -24.65
C ALA A 173 9.17 9.31 -23.28
N ALA A 174 7.83 9.29 -23.22
CA ALA A 174 7.08 9.09 -21.99
C ALA A 174 7.33 7.70 -21.36
N VAL A 175 7.37 6.64 -22.18
CA VAL A 175 7.71 5.28 -21.77
C VAL A 175 9.16 5.21 -21.26
N ALA A 176 10.12 5.78 -21.99
CA ALA A 176 11.52 5.79 -21.59
C ALA A 176 11.74 6.54 -20.25
N ASN A 177 10.97 7.60 -19.98
CA ASN A 177 11.05 8.33 -18.71
C ASN A 177 10.66 7.48 -17.48
N LEU A 178 9.96 6.35 -17.68
CA LEU A 178 9.67 5.39 -16.62
C LEU A 178 10.88 4.51 -16.26
N GLY A 179 11.94 4.46 -17.07
CA GLY A 179 13.10 3.59 -16.86
C GLY A 179 13.75 3.77 -15.48
N ASN A 180 13.96 5.03 -15.06
CA ASN A 180 14.49 5.32 -13.71
C ASN A 180 13.52 4.88 -12.60
N ALA A 181 12.22 5.10 -12.80
CA ALA A 181 11.19 4.69 -11.83
C ALA A 181 11.13 3.16 -11.68
N LEU A 182 11.17 2.42 -12.78
CA LEU A 182 11.26 0.96 -12.80
C LEU A 182 12.54 0.49 -12.10
N SER A 183 13.69 1.07 -12.44
CA SER A 183 14.98 0.72 -11.84
C SER A 183 14.98 0.90 -10.33
N LYS A 184 14.41 2.00 -9.82
CA LYS A 184 14.26 2.24 -8.37
C LYS A 184 13.35 1.21 -7.70
N ALA A 185 12.20 0.91 -8.31
CA ALA A 185 11.29 -0.11 -7.79
C ALA A 185 11.98 -1.48 -7.69
N LEU A 186 12.64 -1.94 -8.76
CA LEU A 186 13.35 -3.22 -8.78
C LEU A 186 14.55 -3.26 -7.83
N SER A 187 15.34 -2.20 -7.77
CA SER A 187 16.49 -2.09 -6.86
C SER A 187 16.04 -2.09 -5.39
N GLY A 188 14.91 -1.45 -5.09
CA GLY A 188 14.33 -1.40 -3.74
C GLY A 188 13.91 -2.78 -3.24
N LEU A 189 13.34 -3.61 -4.09
CA LEU A 189 12.90 -4.98 -3.76
C LEU A 189 14.05 -5.90 -3.32
N GLY A 190 15.28 -5.63 -3.78
CA GLY A 190 16.48 -6.38 -3.38
C GLY A 190 17.17 -5.92 -2.09
N GLN A 191 16.67 -4.87 -1.43
CA GLN A 191 17.24 -4.39 -0.17
C GLN A 191 16.79 -5.26 1.03
N GLN A 192 17.51 -5.18 2.14
CA GLN A 192 17.14 -5.83 3.41
C GLN A 192 17.00 -4.77 4.53
N PRO A 193 15.78 -4.49 5.02
CA PRO A 193 14.49 -4.99 4.51
C PRO A 193 14.15 -4.41 3.12
N PRO A 194 13.24 -5.05 2.35
CA PRO A 194 12.81 -4.56 1.05
C PRO A 194 12.21 -3.15 1.11
N LYS A 195 12.53 -2.32 0.11
CA LYS A 195 11.95 -0.98 -0.06
C LYS A 195 11.03 -0.94 -1.27
N LEU A 196 9.78 -0.55 -1.06
CA LEU A 196 8.77 -0.41 -2.10
C LEU A 196 8.80 1.01 -2.70
N ASP A 197 9.81 1.31 -3.51
CA ASP A 197 9.99 2.61 -4.17
C ASP A 197 9.24 2.67 -5.51
N ILE A 198 7.93 2.86 -5.43
CA ILE A 198 7.03 2.93 -6.59
C ILE A 198 6.58 4.37 -6.91
N ALA A 199 7.09 5.37 -6.18
CA ALA A 199 6.63 6.75 -6.34
C ALA A 199 6.87 7.32 -7.75
N GLY A 200 7.95 6.89 -8.42
CA GLY A 200 8.18 7.27 -9.82
C GLY A 200 7.14 6.67 -10.78
N LEU A 201 6.62 5.49 -10.46
CA LEU A 201 5.63 4.77 -11.28
C LEU A 201 4.20 5.26 -11.07
N THR A 202 3.92 6.05 -10.03
CA THR A 202 2.61 6.70 -9.82
C THR A 202 2.56 8.12 -10.37
N ASN A 203 3.72 8.71 -10.66
CA ASN A 203 3.87 10.10 -11.10
C ASN A 203 4.17 10.23 -12.60
N PHE A 204 3.62 9.32 -13.41
CA PHE A 204 3.75 9.36 -14.85
C PHE A 204 2.94 10.50 -15.47
N ASP A 205 3.30 10.89 -16.71
CA ASP A 205 2.53 11.87 -17.47
C ASP A 205 1.20 11.27 -17.92
N SER A 206 0.14 11.57 -17.18
CA SER A 206 -1.22 11.08 -17.45
C SER A 206 -1.83 11.67 -18.72
N ASN A 207 -1.20 12.67 -19.37
CA ASN A 207 -1.61 13.14 -20.69
C ASN A 207 -1.06 12.26 -21.83
N ARG A 208 -0.04 11.45 -21.54
CA ARG A 208 0.61 10.56 -22.51
C ARG A 208 0.35 9.10 -22.21
N LEU A 209 0.42 8.70 -20.94
CA LEU A 209 0.22 7.34 -20.51
C LEU A 209 -1.16 7.18 -19.87
N LYS A 210 -1.79 6.05 -20.18
CA LYS A 210 -3.12 5.66 -19.70
C LYS A 210 -3.02 4.80 -18.44
N SER A 211 -2.15 3.79 -18.45
CA SER A 211 -1.95 2.90 -17.30
C SER A 211 -0.56 2.29 -17.26
N ILE A 212 -0.15 1.89 -16.06
CA ILE A 212 1.09 1.16 -15.78
C ILE A 212 0.76 -0.04 -14.91
N ASP A 213 1.18 -1.23 -15.34
CA ASP A 213 1.04 -2.48 -14.60
C ASP A 213 2.42 -3.12 -14.43
N LEU A 214 2.93 -3.21 -13.20
CA LEU A 214 4.20 -3.85 -12.87
C LEU A 214 3.95 -5.09 -12.02
N LYS A 215 4.48 -6.23 -12.43
CA LYS A 215 4.47 -7.46 -11.64
C LYS A 215 5.87 -8.01 -11.52
N THR A 216 6.21 -8.49 -10.32
CA THR A 216 7.48 -9.16 -10.05
C THR A 216 7.24 -10.41 -9.23
N ASP A 217 8.09 -11.41 -9.43
CA ASP A 217 8.06 -12.65 -8.67
C ASP A 217 9.48 -13.21 -8.55
N ILE A 218 9.82 -13.70 -7.36
CA ILE A 218 11.04 -14.46 -7.07
C ILE A 218 10.58 -15.81 -6.51
N ARG A 219 11.05 -16.91 -7.10
CA ARG A 219 10.67 -18.25 -6.66
C ARG A 219 11.86 -19.16 -6.43
N ASN A 220 11.69 -20.10 -5.51
CA ASN A 220 12.52 -21.30 -5.41
C ASN A 220 11.63 -22.52 -5.70
N GLY A 221 11.87 -23.19 -6.82
CA GLY A 221 10.91 -24.17 -7.35
C GLY A 221 9.57 -23.50 -7.66
N ASP A 222 8.49 -24.03 -7.12
CA ASP A 222 7.13 -23.48 -7.28
C ASP A 222 6.77 -22.43 -6.21
N ASP A 223 7.55 -22.36 -5.13
CA ASP A 223 7.31 -21.49 -3.98
C ASP A 223 7.72 -20.05 -4.28
N SER A 224 6.77 -19.12 -4.21
CA SER A 224 7.02 -17.68 -4.34
C SER A 224 7.59 -17.14 -3.02
N LEU A 225 8.83 -16.66 -3.09
CA LEU A 225 9.58 -16.08 -1.98
C LEU A 225 9.30 -14.59 -1.80
N GLN A 226 9.03 -13.89 -2.91
CA GLN A 226 8.72 -12.48 -2.93
C GLN A 226 7.89 -12.16 -4.18
N SER A 227 6.82 -11.40 -4.05
CA SER A 227 6.06 -10.92 -5.22
C SER A 227 5.53 -9.51 -5.03
N LEU A 228 5.44 -8.78 -6.13
CA LEU A 228 4.83 -7.45 -6.23
C LEU A 228 3.81 -7.46 -7.38
N ASN A 229 2.67 -6.84 -7.15
CA ASN A 229 1.70 -6.48 -8.18
C ASN A 229 1.32 -5.02 -7.97
N PHE A 230 1.64 -4.17 -8.94
CA PHE A 230 1.37 -2.75 -8.92
C PHE A 230 0.55 -2.38 -10.15
N HIS A 231 -0.43 -1.51 -9.94
CA HIS A 231 -1.23 -0.92 -10.99
C HIS A 231 -1.42 0.57 -10.71
N ALA A 232 -1.37 1.40 -11.75
CA ALA A 232 -1.78 2.80 -11.69
C ALA A 232 -2.39 3.27 -13.01
N ASP A 233 -3.58 3.84 -12.94
CA ASP A 233 -4.27 4.52 -14.04
C ASP A 233 -4.93 5.83 -13.55
N ASP A 234 -5.85 6.40 -14.34
CA ASP A 234 -6.58 7.64 -14.02
C ASP A 234 -7.71 7.46 -12.98
N LYS A 235 -8.06 6.21 -12.64
CA LYS A 235 -9.17 5.87 -11.74
C LYS A 235 -8.71 5.23 -10.46
N ALA A 236 -7.63 4.47 -10.48
CA ALA A 236 -7.18 3.69 -9.35
C ALA A 236 -5.67 3.49 -9.36
N ARG A 237 -5.13 3.35 -8.16
CA ARG A 237 -3.76 2.88 -7.94
C ARG A 237 -3.79 1.76 -6.92
N SER A 238 -3.01 0.70 -7.11
CA SER A 238 -2.97 -0.40 -6.16
C SER A 238 -1.61 -1.09 -6.10
N VAL A 239 -1.34 -1.70 -4.94
CA VAL A 239 -0.16 -2.51 -4.66
C VAL A 239 -0.60 -3.75 -3.88
N ALA A 240 -0.09 -4.90 -4.26
CA ALA A 240 0.01 -6.07 -3.40
C ALA A 240 1.45 -6.58 -3.39
N TYR A 241 2.04 -6.62 -2.21
CA TYR A 241 3.37 -7.12 -1.95
C TYR A 241 3.32 -8.24 -0.92
N GLN A 242 4.15 -9.26 -1.09
CA GLN A 242 4.37 -10.29 -0.07
C GLN A 242 5.79 -10.83 -0.16
N ASP A 243 6.35 -11.18 0.99
CA ASP A 243 7.56 -11.98 1.15
C ASP A 243 7.43 -12.94 2.34
N GLY A 244 8.53 -13.54 2.80
CA GLY A 244 8.54 -14.42 3.96
C GLY A 244 8.25 -13.72 5.30
N ASP A 245 8.40 -12.40 5.39
CA ASP A 245 8.30 -11.63 6.62
C ASP A 245 6.95 -10.90 6.77
N TYR A 246 6.33 -10.47 5.66
CA TYR A 246 5.04 -9.77 5.69
C TYR A 246 4.30 -9.74 4.35
N SER A 247 3.03 -9.35 4.42
CA SER A 247 2.20 -8.99 3.26
C SER A 247 1.62 -7.59 3.42
N LEU A 248 1.57 -6.85 2.31
CA LEU A 248 1.03 -5.50 2.22
C LEU A 248 0.06 -5.42 1.04
N LYS A 249 -1.16 -4.96 1.28
CA LYS A 249 -2.13 -4.62 0.23
C LYS A 249 -2.59 -3.19 0.41
N MET A 250 -2.67 -2.45 -0.69
CA MET A 250 -3.18 -1.10 -0.69
C MET A 250 -3.86 -0.75 -2.00
N SER A 251 -4.92 0.05 -1.94
CA SER A 251 -5.55 0.66 -3.10
C SER A 251 -5.96 2.10 -2.79
N SER A 252 -5.91 2.97 -3.79
CA SER A 252 -6.39 4.35 -3.76
C SER A 252 -7.32 4.56 -4.96
N ASP A 253 -8.51 5.10 -4.71
CA ASP A 253 -9.55 5.39 -5.70
C ASP A 253 -9.50 6.88 -6.07
N MET A 254 -9.09 7.14 -7.31
CA MET A 254 -8.91 8.46 -7.90
C MET A 254 -10.15 8.92 -8.69
N SER A 255 -11.22 8.12 -8.75
CA SER A 255 -12.39 8.39 -9.58
C SER A 255 -13.25 9.57 -9.12
N LYS A 256 -12.97 10.13 -7.93
CA LYS A 256 -13.69 11.27 -7.33
C LYS A 256 -12.78 12.51 -7.20
N PRO A 257 -12.29 13.10 -8.31
CA PRO A 257 -11.33 14.20 -8.25
C PRO A 257 -11.90 15.46 -7.56
N ALA A 258 -13.23 15.63 -7.54
CA ALA A 258 -13.89 16.73 -6.84
C ALA A 258 -13.75 16.67 -5.30
N LEU A 259 -13.41 15.50 -4.75
CA LEU A 259 -13.15 15.30 -3.32
C LEU A 259 -11.64 15.32 -2.98
N SER A 260 -10.78 15.29 -3.99
CA SER A 260 -9.33 15.42 -3.81
C SER A 260 -9.01 16.85 -3.36
N GLY A 261 -8.29 16.95 -2.25
CA GLY A 261 -7.87 18.22 -1.68
C GLY A 261 -6.70 18.84 -2.43
N SER A 262 -6.38 20.09 -2.10
CA SER A 262 -5.14 20.73 -2.56
C SER A 262 -3.91 19.93 -2.14
N TYR A 263 -2.79 20.06 -2.84
CA TYR A 263 -1.56 19.36 -2.44
C TYR A 263 -1.12 19.70 -1.03
N GLY A 264 -1.19 20.98 -0.62
CA GLY A 264 -0.87 21.35 0.76
C GLY A 264 -1.71 20.59 1.79
N GLN A 265 -3.00 20.40 1.51
CA GLN A 265 -3.89 19.60 2.35
C GLN A 265 -3.54 18.11 2.32
N GLN A 266 -3.26 17.55 1.14
CA GLN A 266 -2.83 16.16 1.00
C GLN A 266 -1.55 15.91 1.81
N GLN A 267 -0.56 16.80 1.75
CA GLN A 267 0.69 16.66 2.50
C GLN A 267 0.46 16.66 4.02
N LEU A 268 -0.43 17.53 4.53
CA LEU A 268 -0.83 17.54 5.94
C LEU A 268 -1.53 16.23 6.33
N ALA A 269 -2.44 15.74 5.47
CA ALA A 269 -3.14 14.50 5.73
C ALA A 269 -2.21 13.28 5.71
N LEU A 270 -1.32 13.18 4.71
CA LEU A 270 -0.29 12.15 4.65
C LEU A 270 0.60 12.15 5.89
N LYS A 271 1.00 13.34 6.38
CA LYS A 271 1.77 13.44 7.63
C LYS A 271 0.97 12.93 8.83
N ALA A 272 -0.31 13.28 8.92
CA ALA A 272 -1.14 12.84 10.02
C ALA A 272 -1.32 11.31 10.02
N TYR A 273 -1.49 10.70 8.84
CA TYR A 273 -1.52 9.25 8.67
C TYR A 273 -0.18 8.61 9.05
N ASP A 274 0.95 9.17 8.63
CA ASP A 274 2.28 8.71 9.07
C ASP A 274 2.40 8.67 10.60
N ASP A 275 1.98 9.74 11.28
CA ASP A 275 1.99 9.81 12.75
C ASP A 275 1.06 8.74 13.36
N LYS A 276 -0.09 8.46 12.73
CA LYS A 276 -1.02 7.39 13.17
C LYS A 276 -0.42 6.00 12.98
N PHE A 277 0.23 5.76 11.86
CA PHE A 277 0.91 4.51 11.55
C PHE A 277 2.07 4.24 12.51
N ASP A 278 2.85 5.27 12.85
CA ASP A 278 3.93 5.16 13.84
C ASP A 278 3.39 4.84 15.24
N LYS A 279 2.26 5.47 15.64
CA LYS A 279 1.57 5.13 16.90
C LYS A 279 1.07 3.68 16.91
N ALA A 280 0.51 3.20 15.80
CA ALA A 280 0.04 1.83 15.68
C ALA A 280 1.20 0.83 15.81
N ARG A 281 2.30 1.10 15.10
CA ARG A 281 3.53 0.31 15.19
C ARG A 281 4.04 0.24 16.62
N ILE A 282 4.16 1.37 17.32
CA ILE A 282 4.63 1.41 18.71
C ILE A 282 3.67 0.64 19.62
N ALA A 283 2.35 0.84 19.47
CA ALA A 283 1.36 0.20 20.33
C ALA A 283 1.28 -1.32 20.15
N GLY A 284 1.57 -1.83 18.96
CA GLY A 284 1.53 -3.27 18.65
C GLY A 284 2.91 -3.94 18.51
N ASN A 285 3.99 -3.26 18.87
CA ASN A 285 5.37 -3.74 18.68
C ASN A 285 5.68 -4.19 17.23
N GLY A 286 5.14 -3.47 16.24
CA GLY A 286 5.35 -3.76 14.82
C GLY A 286 6.77 -3.42 14.33
N ASP A 287 7.19 -4.09 13.25
CA ASP A 287 8.50 -3.87 12.64
C ASP A 287 8.60 -2.47 12.01
N ARG A 288 9.74 -1.80 12.25
CA ARG A 288 9.98 -0.44 11.76
C ARG A 288 10.19 -0.39 10.25
N GLY A 289 10.95 -1.33 9.68
CA GLY A 289 11.23 -1.36 8.25
C GLY A 289 9.97 -1.60 7.43
N GLN A 290 9.14 -2.54 7.86
CA GLN A 290 7.86 -2.84 7.21
C GLN A 290 6.87 -1.68 7.32
N MET A 291 6.84 -0.98 8.46
CA MET A 291 6.02 0.23 8.62
C MET A 291 6.48 1.36 7.70
N GLU A 292 7.78 1.56 7.52
CA GLU A 292 8.32 2.54 6.56
C GLU A 292 8.01 2.16 5.11
N ALA A 293 8.05 0.86 4.76
CA ALA A 293 7.62 0.39 3.44
C ALA A 293 6.13 0.68 3.20
N MET A 294 5.27 0.44 4.20
CA MET A 294 3.85 0.77 4.17
C MET A 294 3.62 2.28 3.97
N LYS A 295 4.33 3.13 4.71
CA LYS A 295 4.26 4.61 4.58
C LYS A 295 4.70 5.09 3.20
N SER A 296 5.78 4.52 2.66
CA SER A 296 6.27 4.81 1.30
C SER A 296 5.19 4.54 0.25
N VAL A 297 4.58 3.35 0.29
CA VAL A 297 3.48 2.97 -0.61
C VAL A 297 2.27 3.89 -0.41
N PHE A 298 1.90 4.18 0.83
CA PHE A 298 0.76 5.05 1.15
C PHE A 298 0.89 6.42 0.52
N ARG A 299 2.08 7.03 0.64
CA ARG A 299 2.41 8.31 0.00
C ARG A 299 2.41 8.19 -1.51
N ALA A 300 3.02 7.14 -2.07
CA ALA A 300 3.10 6.95 -3.52
C ALA A 300 1.71 6.83 -4.17
N LEU A 301 0.77 6.12 -3.55
CA LEU A 301 -0.58 5.95 -4.09
C LEU A 301 -1.47 7.18 -3.89
N ASN A 302 -1.33 7.91 -2.77
CA ASN A 302 -2.25 9.00 -2.41
C ASN A 302 -1.72 10.42 -2.69
N THR A 303 -0.55 10.57 -3.30
CA THR A 303 -0.05 11.88 -3.75
C THR A 303 -0.49 12.14 -5.20
N THR A 304 -1.11 13.28 -5.47
CA THR A 304 -1.39 13.76 -6.84
C THR A 304 -0.45 14.91 -7.20
N ARG A 305 0.32 14.78 -8.29
CA ARG A 305 1.37 15.74 -8.69
C ARG A 305 0.83 17.08 -9.22
N ASP A 306 -0.42 17.12 -9.66
CA ASP A 306 -0.95 18.22 -10.47
C ASP A 306 -1.14 19.58 -9.75
N ALA A 307 -0.72 19.72 -8.50
CA ALA A 307 -0.91 20.97 -7.77
C ALA A 307 0.18 22.03 -7.99
N GLU A 308 1.29 21.72 -8.67
CA GLU A 308 2.18 22.77 -9.19
C GLU A 308 1.64 23.37 -10.51
N SER A 309 0.75 22.67 -11.22
CA SER A 309 0.24 23.07 -12.54
C SER A 309 -1.25 23.41 -12.58
N ALA A 310 -2.00 23.21 -11.49
CA ALA A 310 -3.39 23.62 -11.39
C ALA A 310 -3.52 25.14 -11.16
N ASN A 311 -3.21 25.93 -12.18
CA ASN A 311 -4.07 27.07 -12.46
C ASN A 311 -5.45 26.48 -12.75
N VAL A 312 -6.27 26.34 -11.70
CA VAL A 312 -7.65 25.89 -11.80
C VAL A 312 -8.35 26.86 -12.75
N THR A 313 -8.46 26.46 -14.01
CA THR A 313 -9.36 27.11 -14.94
C THR A 313 -10.75 26.82 -14.38
N ALA A 314 -11.41 27.86 -13.88
CA ALA A 314 -12.75 27.80 -13.32
C ALA A 314 -13.74 27.37 -14.40
N GLY A 315 -13.87 26.06 -14.61
CA GLY A 315 -14.83 25.43 -15.51
C GLY A 315 -15.83 24.63 -14.68
N GLN A 316 -16.96 25.26 -14.35
CA GLN A 316 -18.32 24.75 -14.03
C GLN A 316 -18.51 23.41 -13.26
N ASN A 317 -17.47 22.81 -12.70
CA ASN A 317 -17.53 21.59 -11.90
C ASN A 317 -17.29 21.96 -10.43
N PHE A 318 -18.23 21.56 -9.59
CA PHE A 318 -18.28 21.65 -8.13
C PHE A 318 -16.93 21.92 -7.44
N THR A 319 -16.70 23.17 -7.03
CA THR A 319 -15.69 23.52 -6.04
C THR A 319 -16.35 23.55 -4.66
N LEU A 320 -16.04 22.59 -3.78
CA LEU A 320 -16.30 22.76 -2.36
C LEU A 320 -15.72 24.11 -1.91
N ASN A 321 -16.46 24.89 -1.14
CA ASN A 321 -15.91 26.12 -0.57
C ASN A 321 -14.69 25.80 0.33
N THR A 322 -13.73 26.71 0.40
CA THR A 322 -12.47 26.53 1.17
C THR A 322 -12.69 26.10 2.62
N ASN A 323 -13.79 26.56 3.22
CA ASN A 323 -14.19 26.20 4.58
C ASN A 323 -14.57 24.73 4.74
N GLY A 324 -15.26 24.12 3.76
CA GLY A 324 -15.63 22.70 3.78
C GLY A 324 -14.49 21.77 3.42
N VAL A 325 -13.68 22.14 2.41
CA VAL A 325 -12.50 21.37 2.00
C VAL A 325 -11.57 21.13 3.18
N SER A 326 -11.30 22.16 3.99
CA SER A 326 -10.41 22.06 5.17
C SER A 326 -10.82 21.05 6.24
N GLN A 327 -12.07 20.55 6.22
CA GLN A 327 -12.58 19.59 7.21
C GLN A 327 -12.36 18.13 6.78
N LEU A 328 -12.10 17.87 5.51
CA LEU A 328 -11.80 16.53 4.99
C LEU A 328 -10.29 16.30 4.94
N SER A 329 -9.85 15.05 4.83
CA SER A 329 -8.42 14.75 4.63
C SER A 329 -7.88 15.29 3.30
N GLY A 330 -8.74 15.43 2.28
CA GLY A 330 -8.32 15.76 0.91
C GLY A 330 -7.54 14.64 0.21
N LEU A 331 -7.39 13.47 0.85
CA LEU A 331 -6.86 12.27 0.20
C LEU A 331 -7.96 11.58 -0.58
N ASN A 332 -7.55 10.84 -1.60
CA ASN A 332 -8.39 9.87 -2.28
C ASN A 332 -8.93 8.81 -1.29
N ASP A 333 -10.05 8.18 -1.64
CA ASP A 333 -10.55 7.04 -0.88
C ASP A 333 -9.54 5.89 -1.00
N PHE A 334 -9.29 5.17 0.10
CA PHE A 334 -8.24 4.14 0.10
C PHE A 334 -8.58 2.97 1.02
N SER A 335 -7.89 1.85 0.80
CA SER A 335 -7.89 0.67 1.66
C SER A 335 -6.46 0.16 1.81
N LEU A 336 -6.09 -0.26 3.02
CA LEU A 336 -4.75 -0.68 3.41
C LEU A 336 -4.83 -1.87 4.37
N SER A 337 -3.97 -2.87 4.16
CA SER A 337 -3.73 -3.99 5.07
C SER A 337 -2.25 -4.36 5.09
N LEU A 338 -1.64 -4.38 6.28
CA LEU A 338 -0.29 -4.85 6.56
C LEU A 338 -0.38 -6.01 7.55
N VAL A 339 0.18 -7.17 7.21
CA VAL A 339 0.17 -8.37 8.08
C VAL A 339 1.57 -8.96 8.12
N GLN A 340 2.14 -9.09 9.31
CA GLN A 340 3.41 -9.78 9.54
C GLN A 340 3.22 -11.29 9.58
N THR A 341 4.22 -12.03 9.15
CA THR A 341 4.27 -13.48 9.35
C THR A 341 4.31 -13.81 10.84
N GLU A 342 3.35 -14.59 11.31
CA GLU A 342 3.28 -15.02 12.71
C GLU A 342 4.50 -15.84 13.10
N LYS A 343 5.02 -15.62 14.31
CA LYS A 343 6.11 -16.41 14.89
C LYS A 343 5.62 -17.10 16.16
N SER A 344 6.08 -18.31 16.41
CA SER A 344 5.83 -19.03 17.66
C SER A 344 7.16 -19.19 18.40
N PRO A 345 7.63 -18.13 19.10
CA PRO A 345 8.94 -18.14 19.75
C PRO A 345 8.98 -19.02 21.01
N ASN A 346 7.83 -19.47 21.52
CA ASN A 346 7.73 -20.26 22.73
C ASN A 346 7.33 -21.73 22.45
N PRO A 347 8.29 -22.67 22.40
CA PRO A 347 7.97 -24.08 22.17
C PRO A 347 7.19 -24.78 23.30
N LEU A 348 6.98 -24.12 24.45
CA LEU A 348 6.14 -24.64 25.53
C LEU A 348 4.67 -24.18 25.41
N HIS A 349 4.45 -23.03 24.76
CA HIS A 349 3.16 -22.40 24.53
C HIS A 349 3.02 -22.05 23.04
N GLU A 350 2.88 -23.07 22.19
CA GLU A 350 2.83 -22.89 20.73
C GLU A 350 1.60 -22.09 20.27
N GLU A 351 0.57 -22.02 21.12
CA GLU A 351 -0.62 -21.18 20.96
C GLU A 351 -0.35 -19.68 21.10
N GLU A 352 0.74 -19.29 21.79
CA GLU A 352 1.17 -17.91 21.97
C GLU A 352 2.00 -17.49 20.74
N LYS A 353 1.37 -16.73 19.85
CA LYS A 353 1.98 -16.29 18.60
C LYS A 353 2.30 -14.81 18.64
N ASP A 354 3.53 -14.48 18.28
CA ASP A 354 3.92 -13.13 17.95
C ASP A 354 3.34 -12.76 16.59
N ARG A 355 2.59 -11.66 16.54
CA ARG A 355 1.93 -11.19 15.33
C ARG A 355 1.70 -9.68 15.37
N PHE A 356 1.60 -9.09 14.18
CA PHE A 356 1.15 -7.72 13.99
C PHE A 356 0.34 -7.65 12.70
N ALA A 357 -0.87 -7.12 12.80
CA ALA A 357 -1.74 -6.84 11.67
C ALA A 357 -2.37 -5.46 11.85
N TYR A 358 -2.30 -4.63 10.81
CA TYR A 358 -2.88 -3.30 10.80
C TYR A 358 -3.65 -3.06 9.52
N THR A 359 -4.89 -2.58 9.66
CA THR A 359 -5.71 -2.14 8.53
C THR A 359 -6.13 -0.69 8.70
N ALA A 360 -6.27 0.01 7.59
CA ALA A 360 -6.84 1.35 7.56
C ALA A 360 -7.61 1.58 6.26
N SER A 361 -8.67 2.37 6.32
CA SER A 361 -9.41 2.76 5.12
C SER A 361 -10.02 4.15 5.26
N GLN A 362 -10.30 4.75 4.10
CA GLN A 362 -11.08 5.97 3.96
C GLN A 362 -12.07 5.78 2.81
N SER A 363 -13.33 6.17 3.03
CA SER A 363 -14.35 6.19 1.99
C SER A 363 -15.18 7.47 2.07
N SER A 364 -15.56 8.00 0.91
CA SER A 364 -16.31 9.24 0.80
C SER A 364 -17.59 9.03 -0.01
N GLU A 365 -18.70 9.57 0.47
CA GLU A 365 -20.02 9.49 -0.14
C GLU A 365 -20.53 10.92 -0.39
N GLU A 366 -21.06 11.19 -1.59
CA GLU A 366 -21.79 12.42 -1.90
C GLU A 366 -23.25 12.09 -2.19
N GLN A 367 -24.16 12.85 -1.59
CA GLN A 367 -25.58 12.80 -1.86
C GLN A 367 -26.07 14.20 -2.25
N THR A 368 -26.82 14.29 -3.36
CA THR A 368 -27.53 15.51 -3.77
C THR A 368 -29.02 15.27 -3.67
N ARG A 369 -29.76 16.25 -3.15
CA ARG A 369 -31.22 16.23 -3.08
C ARG A 369 -31.84 17.10 -4.18
N ASP A 370 -33.13 16.88 -4.45
CA ASP A 370 -33.89 17.60 -5.48
C ASP A 370 -33.98 19.11 -5.23
N ASP A 371 -33.88 19.54 -3.97
CA ASP A 371 -33.84 20.95 -3.57
C ASP A 371 -32.46 21.60 -3.75
N GLY A 372 -31.50 20.87 -4.35
CA GLY A 372 -30.12 21.28 -4.55
C GLY A 372 -29.23 21.15 -3.32
N SER A 373 -29.76 20.74 -2.16
CA SER A 373 -28.94 20.50 -0.97
C SER A 373 -28.03 19.30 -1.17
N LYS A 374 -26.84 19.34 -0.54
CA LYS A 374 -25.81 18.31 -0.69
C LYS A 374 -25.27 17.86 0.65
N THR A 375 -24.94 16.58 0.75
CA THR A 375 -24.22 16.01 1.90
C THR A 375 -22.99 15.29 1.39
N VAL A 376 -21.83 15.60 1.99
CA VAL A 376 -20.59 14.85 1.79
C VAL A 376 -20.24 14.17 3.10
N LYS A 377 -20.04 12.85 3.08
CA LYS A 377 -19.68 12.06 4.26
C LYS A 377 -18.37 11.33 3.99
N GLN A 378 -17.35 11.58 4.81
CA GLN A 378 -16.09 10.86 4.78
C GLN A 378 -15.98 9.98 6.04
N THR A 379 -15.72 8.69 5.84
CA THR A 379 -15.54 7.72 6.93
C THR A 379 -14.13 7.16 6.87
N THR A 380 -13.41 7.20 7.98
CA THR A 380 -12.10 6.55 8.14
C THR A 380 -12.21 5.43 9.16
N ARG A 381 -11.58 4.30 8.89
CA ARG A 381 -11.53 3.15 9.81
C ARG A 381 -10.07 2.73 10.01
N SER A 382 -9.75 2.23 11.20
CA SER A 382 -8.49 1.53 11.43
C SER A 382 -8.65 0.42 12.45
N HIS A 383 -7.91 -0.67 12.25
CA HIS A 383 -7.86 -1.79 13.17
C HIS A 383 -6.41 -2.24 13.37
N LEU A 384 -6.00 -2.46 14.62
CA LEU A 384 -4.72 -3.05 15.01
C LEU A 384 -4.97 -4.31 15.83
N SER A 385 -4.45 -5.45 15.38
CA SER A 385 -4.36 -6.68 16.16
C SER A 385 -2.88 -7.05 16.28
N ALA A 386 -2.39 -7.16 17.51
CA ALA A 386 -1.01 -7.53 17.76
C ALA A 386 -0.86 -8.37 19.02
N ALA A 387 0.15 -9.24 19.02
CA ALA A 387 0.59 -9.94 20.21
C ALA A 387 2.10 -10.15 20.14
N TRP A 388 2.78 -10.10 21.29
CA TRP A 388 4.22 -10.34 21.35
C TRP A 388 4.66 -10.78 22.74
N HIS A 389 5.78 -11.49 22.78
CA HIS A 389 6.51 -11.77 24.01
C HIS A 389 7.51 -10.66 24.33
N GLU A 390 7.64 -10.33 25.61
CA GLU A 390 8.59 -9.34 26.13
C GLU A 390 9.30 -9.92 27.36
N ALA A 391 10.60 -9.68 27.49
CA ALA A 391 11.36 -10.12 28.66
C ALA A 391 10.91 -9.36 29.91
N ILE A 392 10.83 -10.03 31.06
CA ILE A 392 10.52 -9.35 32.33
C ILE A 392 11.65 -8.37 32.72
N ASP A 393 12.88 -8.76 32.45
CA ASP A 393 14.07 -7.93 32.62
C ASP A 393 14.63 -7.58 31.23
N PRO A 394 14.58 -6.31 30.79
CA PRO A 394 15.11 -5.90 29.49
C PRO A 394 16.61 -6.16 29.31
N SER A 395 17.37 -6.37 30.40
CA SER A 395 18.80 -6.70 30.34
C SER A 395 19.08 -8.18 30.00
N ILE A 396 18.06 -9.03 30.09
CA ILE A 396 18.16 -10.47 29.82
C ILE A 396 17.34 -10.78 28.56
N PRO A 397 18.00 -11.11 27.43
CA PRO A 397 17.30 -11.49 26.22
C PRO A 397 16.35 -12.65 26.45
N LEU A 398 15.19 -12.58 25.82
CA LEU A 398 14.20 -13.62 25.85
C LEU A 398 14.75 -14.89 25.13
N ALA A 399 14.81 -16.01 25.85
CA ALA A 399 15.35 -17.28 25.34
C ALA A 399 14.41 -18.46 25.66
N LEU A 400 13.17 -18.37 25.21
CA LEU A 400 12.11 -19.33 25.51
C LEU A 400 12.42 -20.71 24.92
N ASN A 401 12.29 -21.73 25.75
CA ASN A 401 12.44 -23.13 25.38
C ASN A 401 11.57 -24.01 26.28
N LYS A 402 11.60 -25.34 26.12
CA LYS A 402 10.72 -26.25 26.86
C LYS A 402 10.99 -26.33 28.38
N MET A 403 12.06 -25.72 28.89
CA MET A 403 12.37 -25.70 30.32
C MET A 403 11.62 -24.58 31.05
N LYS A 404 11.01 -24.90 32.20
CA LYS A 404 10.33 -23.93 33.07
C LYS A 404 11.20 -22.73 33.45
N SER A 405 12.51 -22.92 33.62
CA SER A 405 13.44 -21.84 33.95
C SER A 405 13.53 -20.75 32.88
N SER A 406 13.20 -21.06 31.62
CA SER A 406 13.17 -20.08 30.53
C SER A 406 11.86 -19.29 30.45
N GLN A 407 10.81 -19.75 31.13
CA GLN A 407 9.43 -19.31 30.95
C GLN A 407 9.09 -18.14 31.87
N ASN A 408 9.84 -17.04 31.73
CA ASN A 408 9.70 -15.81 32.50
C ASN A 408 9.56 -14.63 31.53
N TYR A 409 8.34 -14.20 31.25
CA TYR A 409 8.05 -13.20 30.22
C TYR A 409 6.72 -12.49 30.48
N PHE A 410 6.54 -11.36 29.82
CA PHE A 410 5.23 -10.78 29.57
C PHE A 410 4.74 -11.21 28.19
N TYR A 411 3.45 -11.51 28.10
CA TYR A 411 2.76 -11.69 26.83
C TYR A 411 1.72 -10.60 26.68
N HIS A 412 1.85 -9.83 25.60
CA HIS A 412 1.02 -8.68 25.31
C HIS A 412 0.01 -9.05 24.24
N LEU A 413 -1.24 -8.60 24.40
CA LEU A 413 -2.26 -8.65 23.37
C LEU A 413 -2.87 -7.26 23.23
N VAL A 414 -3.00 -6.80 21.99
CA VAL A 414 -3.57 -5.48 21.65
C VAL A 414 -4.58 -5.65 20.54
N GLU A 415 -5.79 -5.16 20.78
CA GLU A 415 -6.88 -5.08 19.81
C GLU A 415 -7.42 -3.64 19.86
N ASN A 416 -7.22 -2.86 18.80
CA ASN A 416 -7.68 -1.48 18.74
C ASN A 416 -8.53 -1.26 17.49
N ASP A 417 -9.76 -0.79 17.69
CA ASP A 417 -10.68 -0.40 16.63
C ASP A 417 -11.02 1.09 16.74
N GLU A 418 -10.96 1.79 15.61
CA GLU A 418 -11.34 3.20 15.52
C GLU A 418 -12.12 3.46 14.24
N GLU A 419 -13.23 4.18 14.35
CA GLU A 419 -14.02 4.70 13.23
C GLU A 419 -14.28 6.19 13.45
N ASN A 420 -13.95 7.01 12.45
CA ASN A 420 -14.31 8.43 12.44
C ASN A 420 -15.15 8.72 11.21
N THR A 421 -16.19 9.53 11.38
CA THR A 421 -17.02 10.05 10.29
C THR A 421 -17.04 11.57 10.37
N THR A 422 -16.76 12.23 9.25
CA THR A 422 -16.95 13.66 9.05
C THR A 422 -18.07 13.87 8.03
N THR A 423 -19.08 14.65 8.37
CA THR A 423 -20.23 14.94 7.52
C THR A 423 -20.33 16.45 7.27
N LEU A 424 -20.31 16.85 6.01
CA LEU A 424 -20.52 18.22 5.56
C LEU A 424 -21.90 18.32 4.94
N ASN A 425 -22.73 19.26 5.41
CA ASN A 425 -24.04 19.51 4.83
C ASN A 425 -24.06 20.89 4.18
N TYR A 426 -24.56 20.96 2.96
CA TYR A 426 -24.71 22.18 2.17
C TYR A 426 -26.19 22.45 1.89
N ASN A 427 -26.60 23.71 1.94
CA ASN A 427 -27.95 24.11 1.54
C ASN A 427 -28.11 24.11 0.01
N GLY A 428 -29.34 24.31 -0.48
CA GLY A 428 -29.64 24.39 -1.91
C GLY A 428 -28.97 25.53 -2.69
N ARG A 429 -28.30 26.45 -1.98
CA ARG A 429 -27.48 27.53 -2.56
C ARG A 429 -25.98 27.18 -2.59
N GLY A 430 -25.61 25.95 -2.24
CA GLY A 430 -24.21 25.50 -2.19
C GLY A 430 -23.41 26.03 -0.99
N GLN A 431 -24.06 26.61 0.03
CA GLN A 431 -23.37 27.11 1.22
C GLN A 431 -23.29 26.01 2.29
N LEU A 432 -22.11 25.84 2.90
CA LEU A 432 -21.90 24.90 3.99
C LEU A 432 -22.76 25.29 5.20
N ALA A 433 -23.77 24.48 5.49
CA ALA A 433 -24.75 24.68 6.55
C ALA A 433 -24.31 24.10 7.89
N SER A 434 -23.70 22.91 7.90
CA SER A 434 -23.18 22.29 9.13
C SER A 434 -22.05 21.31 8.87
N VAL A 435 -21.27 21.07 9.93
CA VAL A 435 -20.20 20.07 9.99
C VAL A 435 -20.45 19.15 11.18
N GLY A 436 -20.63 17.86 10.93
CA GLY A 436 -20.76 16.82 11.94
C GLY A 436 -19.49 15.97 12.02
N HIS A 437 -19.10 15.59 13.23
CA HIS A 437 -18.07 14.60 13.48
C HIS A 437 -18.63 13.52 14.40
N ASN A 438 -18.28 12.27 14.12
CA ASN A 438 -18.61 11.12 14.93
C ASN A 438 -17.37 10.23 15.05
N GLU A 439 -16.92 9.96 16.27
CA GLU A 439 -15.77 9.12 16.59
C GLU A 439 -16.25 7.94 17.43
N GLN A 440 -15.80 6.74 17.08
CA GLN A 440 -16.02 5.52 17.85
C GLN A 440 -14.68 4.83 18.07
N VAL A 441 -14.39 4.51 19.32
CA VAL A 441 -13.17 3.81 19.72
C VAL A 441 -13.54 2.59 20.55
N ASN A 442 -12.88 1.47 20.27
CA ASN A 442 -12.96 0.23 21.01
C ASN A 442 -11.58 -0.42 21.06
N ASN A 443 -10.81 -0.05 22.06
CA ASN A 443 -9.46 -0.52 22.30
C ASN A 443 -9.41 -1.45 23.50
N ARG A 444 -8.53 -2.44 23.44
CA ARG A 444 -8.28 -3.39 24.51
C ARG A 444 -6.82 -3.82 24.49
N SER A 445 -6.13 -3.62 25.61
CA SER A 445 -4.81 -4.20 25.84
C SER A 445 -4.88 -5.21 26.99
N THR A 446 -4.24 -6.35 26.82
CA THR A 446 -4.06 -7.36 27.86
C THR A 446 -2.58 -7.63 28.03
N VAL A 447 -2.09 -7.63 29.26
CA VAL A 447 -0.72 -8.01 29.60
C VAL A 447 -0.79 -9.17 30.58
N GLN A 448 -0.17 -10.28 30.20
CA GLN A 448 -0.09 -11.51 30.99
C GLN A 448 1.36 -11.70 31.44
N LYS A 449 1.57 -11.93 32.73
CA LYS A 449 2.89 -12.19 33.30
C LYS A 449 3.03 -13.68 33.60
N TYR A 450 4.06 -14.29 33.03
CA TYR A 450 4.42 -15.68 33.29
C TYR A 450 5.70 -15.76 34.10
N VAL A 451 5.69 -16.60 35.13
CA VAL A 451 6.88 -16.95 35.92
C VAL A 451 6.96 -18.47 36.03
N LEU A 452 8.09 -19.03 35.62
CA LEU A 452 8.31 -20.48 35.52
C LEU A 452 7.21 -21.24 34.74
N GLY A 453 6.64 -20.60 33.71
CA GLY A 453 5.59 -21.15 32.85
C GLY A 453 4.20 -21.16 33.49
N LYS A 454 4.00 -20.38 34.56
CA LYS A 454 2.68 -20.19 35.17
C LYS A 454 2.26 -18.74 35.03
N LEU A 455 1.03 -18.51 34.61
CA LEU A 455 0.40 -17.20 34.65
C LEU A 455 0.28 -16.76 36.11
N VAL A 456 0.97 -15.69 36.48
CA VAL A 456 0.99 -15.16 37.85
C VAL A 456 0.26 -13.83 37.97
N ASP A 457 0.09 -13.09 36.88
CA ASP A 457 -0.63 -11.83 36.84
C ASP A 457 -1.25 -11.59 35.46
N GLN A 458 -2.38 -10.89 35.42
CA GLN A 458 -3.04 -10.48 34.20
C GLN A 458 -3.73 -9.13 34.39
N THR A 459 -3.34 -8.15 33.57
CA THR A 459 -3.95 -6.83 33.54
C THR A 459 -4.68 -6.62 32.21
N VAL A 460 -5.94 -6.16 32.27
CA VAL A 460 -6.74 -5.80 31.08
C VAL A 460 -7.10 -4.32 31.15
N THR A 461 -6.74 -3.56 30.11
CA THR A 461 -7.01 -2.13 30.00
C THR A 461 -7.92 -1.87 28.79
N PRO A 462 -9.24 -1.73 28.98
CA PRO A 462 -10.17 -1.34 27.93
C PRO A 462 -10.29 0.18 27.79
N GLU A 463 -10.47 0.68 26.56
CA GLU A 463 -10.86 2.06 26.26
C GLU A 463 -11.97 2.00 25.21
N LYS A 464 -13.19 2.37 25.60
CA LYS A 464 -14.37 2.34 24.71
C LYS A 464 -15.20 3.59 24.89
N TYR A 465 -15.40 4.34 23.81
CA TYR A 465 -16.25 5.53 23.81
C TYR A 465 -16.82 5.81 22.42
N ALA A 466 -17.88 6.62 22.39
CA ALA A 466 -18.44 7.17 21.18
C ALA A 466 -18.75 8.65 21.41
N ASN A 467 -18.21 9.52 20.56
CA ASN A 467 -18.38 10.96 20.65
C ASN A 467 -19.02 11.46 19.36
N SER A 468 -20.02 12.32 19.47
CA SER A 468 -20.63 13.00 18.32
C SER A 468 -20.74 14.49 18.58
N ASN A 469 -20.37 15.31 17.60
CA ASN A 469 -20.51 16.76 17.67
C ASN A 469 -20.96 17.32 16.33
N VAL A 470 -21.89 18.28 16.35
CA VAL A 470 -22.36 18.98 15.15
C VAL A 470 -22.21 20.48 15.37
N ARG A 471 -21.61 21.15 14.40
CA ARG A 471 -21.46 22.60 14.36
C ARG A 471 -22.31 23.17 13.24
N SER A 472 -23.34 23.96 13.60
CA SER A 472 -24.07 24.77 12.63
C SER A 472 -23.25 25.99 12.24
N LEU A 473 -23.22 26.31 10.95
CA LEU A 473 -22.48 27.46 10.40
C LEU A 473 -23.39 28.54 9.84
N LEU A 474 -24.67 28.23 9.65
CA LEU A 474 -25.71 29.20 9.37
C LEU A 474 -26.43 29.49 10.69
N GLY A 475 -26.56 30.78 11.02
CA GLY A 475 -27.32 31.21 12.20
C GLY A 475 -28.76 30.74 12.10
N SER A 476 -29.33 30.35 13.23
CA SER A 476 -30.78 30.14 13.36
C SER A 476 -31.49 31.38 12.82
N VAL A 477 -32.30 31.23 11.78
CA VAL A 477 -33.22 32.29 11.35
C VAL A 477 -34.39 32.31 12.31
#